data_AF-A0A0Q0HIL5-F1
#
_entry.id   AF-A0A0Q0HIL5-F1
#
_cell.length_a   1.000
_cell.length_b   1.000
_cell.length_c   1.000
_cell.angle_alpha   90.00
_cell.angle_beta   90.00
_cell.angle_gamma   90.00
#
_symmetry.space_group_name_H-M   'P 1'
#
loop_
_entity.id
_entity.type
_entity.pdbx_description
1 polymer ?
#
loop_
_entity_poly.entity_id
_entity_poly.type
_entity_poly.pdbx_seq_one_letter_code
_entity_poly.pdbx_strand_id
1 'polypeptide(L)'
;MKRYQIIGLVGLFCIMSACSDNKQSQVESSQQKLANPAAVFCAERGKYDISSGQCMLEDNTQVDAWDFYRKYHADQSVGLENPAAAYCISSQGEYDINTSECKFADGRIVNAWDYFKQQSSK
;
A
#
# COMPACT_ATOMS: atom_id res chain seq x y z
N MET A 1 -50.84 -51.79 -45.63
CA MET A 1 -50.77 -52.70 -44.47
C MET A 1 -49.47 -53.49 -44.49
N LYS A 2 -48.56 -53.26 -43.53
CA LYS A 2 -47.73 -54.30 -42.88
C LYS A 2 -46.88 -53.67 -41.77
N ARG A 3 -47.07 -54.19 -40.55
CA ARG A 3 -46.26 -53.95 -39.35
C ARG A 3 -44.97 -54.75 -39.47
N TYR A 4 -43.82 -54.28 -38.99
CA TYR A 4 -42.80 -55.16 -38.41
C TYR A 4 -42.02 -54.46 -37.29
N GLN A 5 -41.65 -55.32 -36.34
CA GLN A 5 -41.28 -55.10 -34.96
C GLN A 5 -39.81 -54.72 -34.74
N ILE A 6 -39.58 -54.17 -33.56
CA ILE A 6 -38.33 -53.78 -32.90
C ILE A 6 -37.34 -54.96 -32.83
N ILE A 7 -36.06 -54.72 -33.15
CA ILE A 7 -34.93 -55.45 -32.55
C ILE A 7 -33.80 -54.44 -32.31
N GLY A 8 -33.51 -54.19 -31.04
CA GLY A 8 -32.38 -53.39 -30.61
C GLY A 8 -31.06 -54.14 -30.75
N LEU A 9 -29.97 -53.38 -30.88
CA LEU A 9 -28.64 -53.81 -30.49
C LEU A 9 -27.76 -52.57 -30.26
N VAL A 10 -27.60 -52.28 -28.97
CA VAL A 10 -26.40 -51.80 -28.28
C VAL A 10 -25.20 -51.50 -29.17
N GLY A 11 -24.65 -50.29 -29.08
CA GLY A 11 -23.30 -50.06 -29.59
C GLY A 11 -22.81 -48.62 -29.56
N LEU A 12 -22.29 -48.21 -28.40
CA LEU A 12 -21.19 -47.25 -28.25
C LEU A 12 -21.47 -45.77 -28.57
N PHE A 13 -22.05 -45.07 -27.59
CA PHE A 13 -21.99 -43.61 -27.51
C PHE A 13 -20.61 -43.22 -26.96
N CYS A 14 -19.66 -42.88 -27.84
CA CYS A 14 -18.39 -42.26 -27.44
C CYS A 14 -18.67 -40.86 -26.91
N ILE A 15 -18.80 -40.75 -25.58
CA ILE A 15 -18.88 -39.47 -24.88
C ILE A 15 -17.49 -38.83 -24.98
N MET A 16 -17.32 -37.92 -25.93
CA MET A 16 -16.16 -37.03 -25.96
C MET A 16 -16.34 -36.04 -24.81
N SER A 17 -15.89 -36.43 -23.61
CA SER A 17 -15.67 -35.51 -22.50
C SER A 17 -14.62 -34.50 -22.93
N ALA A 18 -15.07 -33.38 -23.50
CA ALA A 18 -14.28 -32.18 -23.57
C ALA A 18 -14.08 -31.71 -22.13
N CYS A 19 -12.98 -32.13 -21.51
CA CYS A 19 -12.42 -31.44 -20.37
C CYS A 19 -12.04 -30.04 -20.87
N SER A 20 -12.95 -29.08 -20.70
CA SER A 20 -12.58 -27.68 -20.69
C SER A 20 -11.63 -27.53 -19.51
N ASP A 21 -10.33 -27.54 -19.81
CA ASP A 21 -9.26 -27.21 -18.87
C ASP A 21 -9.46 -25.73 -18.54
N ASN A 22 -10.40 -25.48 -17.62
CA ASN A 22 -10.61 -24.19 -17.01
C ASN A 22 -9.40 -23.99 -16.11
N LYS A 23 -8.28 -23.60 -16.74
CA LYS A 23 -7.20 -22.91 -16.08
C LYS A 23 -7.82 -21.63 -15.54
N GLN A 24 -8.37 -21.76 -14.34
CA GLN A 24 -8.49 -20.69 -13.38
C GLN A 24 -7.08 -20.12 -13.29
N SER A 25 -6.81 -19.10 -14.11
CA SER A 25 -5.67 -18.22 -13.93
C SER A 25 -5.80 -17.75 -12.50
N GLN A 26 -5.00 -18.36 -11.63
CA GLN A 26 -4.68 -17.80 -10.34
C GLN A 26 -4.19 -16.41 -10.69
N VAL A 27 -5.05 -15.42 -10.45
CA VAL A 27 -4.62 -14.04 -10.32
C VAL A 27 -3.78 -14.08 -9.06
N GLU A 28 -2.54 -14.53 -9.20
CA GLU A 28 -1.49 -14.28 -8.25
C GLU A 28 -1.44 -12.76 -8.22
N SER A 29 -2.06 -12.17 -7.19
CA SER A 29 -1.93 -10.75 -6.95
C SER A 29 -0.43 -10.50 -6.92
N SER A 30 0.10 -9.80 -7.92
CA SER A 30 1.44 -9.25 -7.86
C SER A 30 1.42 -8.21 -6.74
N GLN A 31 1.42 -8.68 -5.50
CA GLN A 31 1.94 -7.93 -4.39
C GLN A 31 3.39 -7.70 -4.78
N GLN A 32 3.65 -6.58 -5.45
CA GLN A 32 4.98 -6.00 -5.47
C GLN A 32 5.40 -5.96 -4.01
N LYS A 33 6.24 -6.93 -3.62
CA LYS A 33 6.85 -6.95 -2.30
C LYS A 33 7.78 -5.76 -2.29
N LEU A 34 7.27 -4.59 -1.92
CA LEU A 34 8.07 -3.41 -1.77
C LEU A 34 9.10 -3.74 -0.69
N ALA A 35 10.38 -3.80 -1.09
CA ALA A 35 11.44 -4.10 -0.16
C ALA A 35 11.46 -3.05 0.95
N ASN A 36 11.73 -3.46 2.18
CA ASN A 36 11.90 -2.51 3.29
C ASN A 36 13.10 -1.61 2.98
N PRO A 37 12.92 -0.29 2.80
CA PRO A 37 13.99 0.61 2.41
C PRO A 37 15.13 0.65 3.43
N ALA A 38 14.83 0.56 4.73
CA ALA A 38 15.87 0.48 5.77
C ALA A 38 16.67 -0.83 5.69
N ALA A 39 16.02 -1.94 5.36
CA ALA A 39 16.69 -3.23 5.20
C ALA A 39 17.59 -3.25 3.96
N VAL A 40 17.11 -2.69 2.83
CA VAL A 40 17.92 -2.52 1.61
C VAL A 40 19.11 -1.61 1.87
N PHE A 41 18.88 -0.46 2.50
CA PHE A 41 19.93 0.50 2.84
C PHE A 41 21.00 -0.11 3.76
N CYS A 42 20.57 -0.93 4.73
CA CYS A 42 21.49 -1.69 5.56
C CYS A 42 22.27 -2.74 4.78
N ALA A 43 21.61 -3.53 3.92
CA ALA A 43 22.24 -4.62 3.17
C ALA A 43 23.33 -4.13 2.19
N GLU A 44 23.29 -2.86 1.79
CA GLU A 44 24.36 -2.22 1.00
C GLU A 44 25.62 -1.86 1.82
N ARG A 45 25.52 -1.80 3.15
CA ARG A 45 26.55 -1.27 4.07
C ARG A 45 26.88 -2.21 5.22
N GLY A 46 26.29 -3.41 5.22
CA GLY A 46 26.35 -4.33 6.34
C GLY A 46 25.36 -5.47 6.18
N LYS A 47 24.99 -6.07 7.32
CA LYS A 47 24.08 -7.21 7.40
C LYS A 47 22.85 -6.84 8.22
N TYR A 48 21.68 -6.89 7.59
CA TYR A 48 20.40 -6.70 8.23
C TYR A 48 19.95 -7.97 8.97
N ASP A 49 19.55 -7.83 10.23
CA ASP A 49 18.87 -8.88 10.99
C ASP A 49 17.35 -8.67 10.94
N ILE A 50 16.68 -9.57 10.23
CA ILE A 50 15.22 -9.55 10.07
C ILE A 50 14.45 -9.74 11.38
N SER A 51 15.07 -10.37 12.39
CA SER A 51 14.41 -10.69 13.65
C SER A 51 14.41 -9.50 14.60
N SER A 52 15.51 -8.73 14.62
CA SER A 52 15.71 -7.61 15.54
C SER A 52 15.53 -6.24 14.90
N GLY A 53 15.56 -6.14 13.56
CA GLY A 53 15.58 -4.86 12.86
C GLY A 53 16.92 -4.13 12.93
N GLN A 54 17.96 -4.80 13.43
CA GLN A 54 19.30 -4.23 13.57
C GLN A 54 20.08 -4.32 12.25
N CYS A 55 20.96 -3.35 12.05
CA CYS A 55 21.98 -3.34 11.02
C CYS A 55 23.35 -3.53 11.65
N MET A 56 24.03 -4.62 11.28
CA MET A 56 25.42 -4.86 11.65
C MET A 56 26.33 -4.33 10.54
N LEU A 57 27.04 -3.25 10.84
CA LEU A 57 27.96 -2.59 9.91
C LEU A 57 29.28 -3.39 9.75
N GLU A 58 30.10 -3.02 8.76
CA GLU A 58 31.37 -3.71 8.46
C GLU A 58 32.38 -3.69 9.62
N ASP A 59 32.30 -2.68 10.49
CA ASP A 59 33.11 -2.54 11.70
C ASP A 59 32.55 -3.36 12.90
N ASN A 60 31.50 -4.16 12.66
CA ASN A 60 30.70 -4.90 13.64
C ASN A 60 29.86 -4.02 14.59
N THR A 61 29.74 -2.72 14.32
CA THR A 61 28.80 -1.85 15.05
C THR A 61 27.36 -2.25 14.73
N GLN A 62 26.51 -2.35 15.75
CA GLN A 62 25.08 -2.62 15.61
C GLN A 62 24.27 -1.33 15.81
N VAL A 63 23.40 -1.02 14.85
CA VAL A 63 22.52 0.16 14.88
C VAL A 63 21.10 -0.21 14.46
N ASP A 64 20.09 0.50 14.95
CA ASP A 64 18.73 0.36 14.44
C ASP A 64 18.68 0.74 12.95
N ALA A 65 18.17 -0.15 12.09
CA ALA A 65 18.23 0.05 10.65
C ALA A 65 17.39 1.25 10.18
N TRP A 66 16.27 1.52 10.85
CA TRP A 66 15.40 2.64 10.51
C TRP A 66 15.98 3.98 10.95
N ASP A 67 16.60 4.05 12.12
CA ASP A 67 17.33 5.23 12.57
C ASP A 67 18.55 5.49 11.69
N PHE A 68 19.26 4.45 11.29
CA PHE A 68 20.38 4.56 10.36
C PHE A 68 19.90 5.10 9.00
N TYR A 69 18.85 4.51 8.44
CA TYR A 69 18.23 4.99 7.21
C TYR A 69 17.80 6.46 7.31
N ARG A 70 17.04 6.84 8.35
CA ARG A 70 16.54 8.21 8.52
C ARG A 70 17.65 9.23 8.75
N LYS A 71 18.73 8.89 9.46
CA LYS A 71 19.87 9.81 9.63
C LYS A 71 20.53 10.17 8.30
N TYR A 72 20.60 9.22 7.37
CA TYR A 72 21.15 9.45 6.04
C TYR A 72 20.16 10.11 5.06
N HIS A 73 18.87 10.07 5.38
CA HIS A 73 17.81 10.69 4.57
C HIS A 73 17.10 11.83 5.33
N ALA A 74 17.75 12.41 6.35
CA ALA A 74 17.13 13.37 7.26
C ALA A 74 16.56 14.56 6.48
N ASP A 75 17.30 15.03 5.47
CA ASP A 75 16.91 16.17 4.63
C ASP A 75 15.74 15.88 3.68
N GLN A 76 15.37 14.60 3.47
CA GLN A 76 14.27 14.25 2.56
C GLN A 76 12.89 14.34 3.23
N SER A 77 12.83 14.28 4.56
CA SER A 77 11.58 14.42 5.33
C SER A 77 11.28 15.84 5.76
N VAL A 78 12.26 16.75 5.71
CA VAL A 78 12.10 18.14 6.10
C VAL A 78 11.71 18.93 4.86
N GLY A 79 10.41 19.19 4.68
CA GLY A 79 9.92 19.99 3.55
C GLY A 79 8.55 19.60 3.01
N LEU A 80 7.97 18.47 3.43
CA LEU A 80 6.58 18.19 3.12
C LEU A 80 5.69 19.01 4.05
N GLU A 81 5.19 20.14 3.53
CA GLU A 81 4.25 20.99 4.24
C GLU A 81 2.98 20.22 4.59
N ASN A 82 2.46 20.41 5.80
CA ASN A 82 1.14 19.89 6.16
C ASN A 82 0.11 20.65 5.32
N PRO A 83 -0.64 20.00 4.41
CA PRO A 83 -1.54 20.69 3.50
C PRO A 83 -2.68 21.41 4.23
N ALA A 84 -3.17 20.88 5.35
CA ALA A 84 -4.19 21.53 6.16
C ALA A 84 -3.63 22.77 6.89
N ALA A 85 -2.38 22.70 7.37
CA ALA A 85 -1.70 23.85 7.96
C ALA A 85 -1.43 24.93 6.92
N ALA A 86 -0.90 24.55 5.75
CA ALA A 86 -0.65 25.43 4.62
C ALA A 86 -1.94 26.15 4.18
N TYR A 87 -3.04 25.40 4.05
CA TYR A 87 -4.34 25.96 3.70
C TYR A 87 -4.92 26.89 4.78
N CYS A 88 -4.73 26.56 6.07
CA CYS A 88 -5.11 27.45 7.17
C CYS A 88 -4.38 28.80 7.06
N ILE A 89 -3.06 28.76 6.91
CA ILE A 89 -2.21 29.96 6.81
C ILE A 89 -2.55 30.77 5.54
N SER A 90 -2.74 30.12 4.40
CA SER A 90 -3.13 30.80 3.15
C SER A 90 -4.52 31.44 3.25
N SER A 91 -5.38 30.90 4.13
CA SER A 91 -6.71 31.45 4.43
C SER A 91 -6.68 32.51 5.53
N GLN A 92 -5.50 33.04 5.88
CA GLN A 92 -5.28 34.05 6.93
C GLN A 92 -5.61 33.56 8.35
N GLY A 93 -5.59 32.25 8.58
CA GLY A 93 -5.68 31.65 9.90
C GLY A 93 -4.31 31.37 10.51
N GLU A 94 -4.30 31.15 11.82
CA GLU A 94 -3.16 30.65 12.59
C GLU A 94 -3.37 29.16 12.89
N TYR A 95 -2.41 28.32 12.49
CA TYR A 95 -2.48 26.86 12.69
C TYR A 95 -1.87 26.46 14.03
N ASP A 96 -2.62 25.73 14.85
CA ASP A 96 -2.13 25.15 16.10
C ASP A 96 -1.65 23.71 15.87
N ILE A 97 -0.34 23.49 15.97
CA ILE A 97 0.27 22.17 15.74
C ILE A 97 -0.16 21.10 16.75
N ASN A 98 -0.57 21.51 17.96
CA ASN A 98 -0.93 20.58 19.02
C ASN A 98 -2.38 20.13 18.92
N THR A 99 -3.27 21.02 18.51
CA THR A 99 -4.72 20.75 18.44
C THR A 99 -5.23 20.52 17.02
N SER A 100 -4.40 20.80 16.00
CA SER A 100 -4.81 20.81 14.59
C SER A 100 -5.98 21.77 14.29
N GLU A 101 -6.06 22.86 15.06
CA GLU A 101 -7.06 23.92 14.87
C GLU A 101 -6.53 25.02 13.95
N CYS A 102 -7.44 25.65 13.21
CA CYS A 102 -7.20 26.87 12.46
C CYS A 102 -7.98 28.02 13.11
N LYS A 103 -7.27 29.01 13.63
CA LYS A 103 -7.82 30.15 14.38
C LYS A 103 -7.78 31.41 13.52
N PHE A 104 -8.90 32.10 13.38
CA PHE A 104 -9.02 33.31 12.58
C PHE A 104 -9.06 34.56 13.47
N ALA A 105 -8.72 35.73 12.90
CA ALA A 105 -8.72 37.00 13.63
C ALA A 105 -10.12 37.45 14.11
N ASP A 106 -11.19 36.95 13.50
CA ASP A 106 -12.59 37.15 13.92
C ASP A 106 -12.99 36.29 15.14
N GLY A 107 -12.08 35.46 15.66
CA GLY A 107 -12.30 34.55 16.78
C GLY A 107 -12.89 33.19 16.38
N ARG A 108 -13.15 32.95 15.09
CA ARG A 108 -13.61 31.65 14.60
C ARG A 108 -12.48 30.61 14.72
N ILE A 109 -12.83 29.41 15.17
CA ILE A 109 -11.91 28.27 15.30
C ILE A 109 -12.54 27.07 14.60
N VAL A 110 -11.78 26.41 13.73
CA VAL A 110 -12.22 25.20 13.00
C VAL A 110 -11.15 24.13 13.05
N ASN A 111 -11.54 22.86 12.87
CA ASN A 111 -10.57 21.80 12.61
C ASN A 111 -9.92 22.02 11.23
N ALA A 112 -8.59 22.09 11.18
CA ALA A 112 -7.86 22.45 9.95
C ALA A 112 -8.04 21.41 8.84
N TRP A 113 -8.10 20.11 9.16
CA TRP A 113 -8.28 19.05 8.18
C TRP A 113 -9.68 19.06 7.58
N ASP A 114 -10.70 19.27 8.40
CA ASP A 114 -12.08 19.38 7.91
C ASP A 114 -12.24 20.62 7.02
N TYR A 115 -11.62 21.74 7.39
CA TYR A 115 -11.62 22.95 6.57
C TYR A 115 -10.92 22.74 5.23
N PHE A 116 -9.77 22.07 5.22
CA PHE A 116 -9.05 21.71 3.99
C PHE A 116 -9.83 20.72 3.10
N LYS A 117 -10.52 19.73 3.66
CA LYS A 117 -11.32 18.78 2.86
C LYS A 117 -12.55 19.44 2.25
N GLN A 118 -13.13 20.44 2.91
CA GLN A 118 -14.30 21.15 2.38
C GLN A 118 -13.97 21.93 1.10
N GLN A 119 -12.72 22.35 0.87
CA GLN A 119 -12.36 23.00 -0.40
C GLN A 119 -12.24 22.01 -1.57
N SER A 120 -11.78 20.79 -1.33
CA SER A 120 -11.64 19.76 -2.37
C SER A 120 -12.97 19.15 -2.83
N SER A 121 -14.06 19.47 -2.13
CA SER A 121 -15.42 18.99 -2.43
C SER A 121 -16.25 20.00 -3.23
N LYS A 122 -15.67 21.13 -3.65
CA LYS A 122 -16.31 22.15 -4.50
C LYS A 122 -15.69 22.15 -5.89
#